data_AF-A0AA88RZH6-F1
#
_entry.id   AF-A0AA88RZH6-F1
#
_cell.length_a   1.000
_cell.length_b   1.000
_cell.length_c   1.000
_cell.angle_alpha   90.00
_cell.angle_beta   90.00
_cell.angle_gamma   90.00
#
_symmetry.space_group_name_H-M   'P 1'
#
loop_
_entity.id
_entity.type
_entity.pdbx_description
1 polymer ?
#
loop_
_entity_poly.entity_id
_entity_poly.type
_entity_poly.pdbx_seq_one_letter_code
_entity_poly.pdbx_strand_id
1 'polypeptide(L)'
;MRKPKTDVATSRKIKFDESGEEEESFSQDEEEELEQELADVTFEELQKARSDGSHTVYKKPNVEKKGGRANKNRPMEISSKKPVGRFREVIQVPKRVARDPRFESLCGKLDPDWFKRKYNFIYENELPAEKEELKKTLKKSNDPEVIDEIKNRISLILKLGSKNLLRNTRNSRHLASSSPLLKKEEGRTLQKTTNSCLTAAPNSSE
;
A
#
# COMPACT_ATOMS: atom_id res chain seq x y z
N MET A 1 51.34 -48.41 8.91
CA MET A 1 51.01 -48.13 10.33
C MET A 1 52.02 -47.13 10.88
N ARG A 2 51.60 -45.93 11.30
CA ARG A 2 52.44 -45.01 12.08
C ARG A 2 51.57 -44.38 13.18
N LYS A 3 52.00 -44.59 14.43
CA LYS A 3 51.34 -44.19 15.68
C LYS A 3 51.54 -42.69 15.96
N PRO A 4 50.71 -42.09 16.84
CA PRO A 4 50.74 -40.65 17.16
C PRO A 4 51.96 -40.24 17.98
N LYS A 5 52.43 -39.00 17.79
CA LYS A 5 53.40 -38.35 18.68
C LYS A 5 52.66 -37.62 19.79
N THR A 6 52.98 -37.99 21.03
CA THR A 6 52.58 -37.33 22.26
C THR A 6 53.61 -36.24 22.58
N ASP A 7 53.20 -34.98 22.61
CA ASP A 7 54.06 -33.90 23.10
C ASP A 7 53.79 -33.69 24.60
N VAL A 8 54.86 -33.88 25.37
CA VAL A 8 54.94 -33.83 26.83
C VAL A 8 54.83 -32.37 27.29
N ALA A 9 53.94 -32.12 28.26
CA ALA A 9 53.84 -30.85 28.98
C ALA A 9 55.16 -30.60 29.74
N THR A 10 55.95 -29.64 29.26
CA THR A 10 57.13 -29.14 29.96
C THR A 10 56.71 -28.01 30.89
N SER A 11 56.90 -28.24 32.20
CA SER A 11 56.74 -27.24 33.26
C SER A 11 57.49 -25.96 32.92
N ARG A 12 56.77 -24.83 32.87
CA ARG A 12 57.40 -23.51 32.85
C ARG A 12 57.91 -23.21 34.25
N LYS A 13 59.23 -23.30 34.39
CA LYS A 13 60.01 -22.80 35.51
C LYS A 13 59.80 -21.28 35.57
N ILE A 14 59.04 -20.81 36.56
CA ILE A 14 58.87 -19.38 36.83
C ILE A 14 60.25 -18.86 37.23
N LYS A 15 60.84 -18.04 36.36
CA LYS A 15 61.95 -17.17 36.74
C LYS A 15 61.33 -15.96 37.41
N PHE A 16 61.60 -15.81 38.70
CA PHE A 16 61.36 -14.56 39.42
C PHE A 16 62.42 -13.58 38.91
N ASP A 17 61.96 -12.57 38.19
CA ASP A 17 62.77 -11.44 37.73
C ASP A 17 62.65 -10.36 38.80
N GLU A 18 63.74 -10.18 39.53
CA GLU A 18 63.93 -9.13 40.53
C GLU A 18 64.47 -7.92 39.79
N SER A 19 63.57 -7.09 39.25
CA SER A 19 63.92 -5.77 38.72
C SER A 19 62.69 -4.85 38.69
N GLY A 20 62.70 -3.79 39.50
CA GLY A 20 61.73 -2.69 39.44
C GLY A 20 61.28 -2.16 40.81
N GLU A 21 62.21 -1.66 41.62
CA GLU A 21 61.86 -0.72 42.70
C GLU A 21 61.49 0.62 42.03
N GLU A 22 60.21 0.77 41.67
CA GLU A 22 59.61 2.07 41.37
C GLU A 22 59.14 2.66 42.70
N GLU A 23 60.02 3.47 43.33
CA GLU A 23 59.66 4.35 44.44
C GLU A 23 58.69 5.43 43.90
N GLU A 24 57.41 5.09 43.81
CA GLU A 24 56.33 6.06 43.57
C GLU A 24 56.23 6.95 44.81
N SER A 25 56.58 8.23 44.67
CA SER A 25 56.48 9.21 45.75
C SER A 25 55.00 9.50 46.06
N PHE A 26 54.41 8.77 46.99
CA PHE A 26 53.10 9.08 47.55
C PHE A 26 53.17 10.39 48.35
N SER A 27 52.14 11.23 48.24
CA SER A 27 52.06 12.44 49.06
C SER A 27 51.73 12.05 50.51
N GLN A 28 52.30 12.76 51.49
CA GLN A 28 52.15 12.44 52.91
C GLN A 28 50.67 12.40 53.36
N ASP A 29 49.82 13.22 52.73
CA ASP A 29 48.38 13.26 53.01
C ASP A 29 47.65 12.01 52.50
N GLU A 30 48.09 11.39 51.39
CA GLU A 30 47.50 10.16 50.84
C GLU A 30 47.90 8.93 51.66
N GLU A 31 49.10 8.93 52.25
CA GLU A 31 49.56 7.84 53.12
C GLU A 31 48.73 7.78 54.41
N GLU A 32 48.43 8.94 55.02
CA GLU A 32 47.60 9.03 56.23
C GLU A 32 46.14 8.61 55.99
N GLU A 33 45.57 8.94 54.82
CA GLU A 33 44.21 8.53 54.44
C GLU A 33 44.13 7.01 54.24
N LEU A 34 45.14 6.41 53.60
CA LEU A 34 45.22 4.95 53.42
C LEU A 34 45.42 4.20 54.74
N GLU A 35 46.18 4.76 55.69
CA GLU A 35 46.38 4.15 57.01
C GLU A 35 45.08 4.12 57.83
N GLN A 36 44.26 5.18 57.74
CA GLN A 36 42.93 5.21 58.36
C GLN A 36 41.98 4.18 57.72
N GLU A 37 41.97 4.08 56.38
CA GLU A 37 41.15 3.09 55.70
C GLU A 37 41.55 1.66 56.05
N LEU A 38 42.85 1.35 56.17
CA LEU A 38 43.34 0.03 56.56
C LEU A 38 43.06 -0.31 58.03
N ALA A 39 43.02 0.69 58.91
CA ALA A 39 42.71 0.49 60.33
C ALA A 39 41.28 -0.03 60.56
N ASP A 40 40.35 0.33 59.68
CA ASP A 40 38.95 -0.10 59.76
C ASP A 40 38.71 -1.50 59.15
N VAL A 41 39.67 -2.05 58.39
CA VAL A 41 39.55 -3.38 57.77
C VAL A 41 39.96 -4.48 58.75
N THR A 42 39.13 -5.52 58.86
CA THR A 42 39.43 -6.65 59.75
C THR A 42 40.56 -7.53 59.21
N PHE A 43 41.36 -8.12 60.11
CA PHE A 43 42.51 -8.97 59.75
C PHE A 43 42.16 -10.14 58.81
N GLU A 44 40.97 -10.73 58.98
CA GLU A 44 40.49 -11.82 58.12
C GLU A 44 40.29 -11.36 56.66
N GLU A 45 39.78 -10.15 56.47
CA GLU A 45 39.56 -9.54 55.16
C GLU A 45 40.88 -9.25 54.43
N LEU A 46 41.90 -8.78 55.17
CA LEU A 46 43.25 -8.56 54.65
C LEU A 46 43.92 -9.87 54.19
N GLN A 47 43.80 -10.93 55.01
CA GLN A 47 44.38 -12.23 54.66
C GLN A 47 43.71 -12.83 53.41
N LYS A 48 42.40 -12.61 53.26
CA LYS A 48 41.63 -13.02 52.09
C LYS A 48 41.98 -12.22 50.84
N ALA A 49 42.13 -10.91 50.94
CA ALA A 49 42.57 -10.07 49.82
C ALA A 49 43.95 -10.51 49.29
N ARG A 50 44.86 -10.88 50.20
CA ARG A 50 46.18 -11.41 49.85
C ARG A 50 46.11 -12.79 49.18
N SER A 51 45.21 -13.68 49.60
CA SER A 51 45.04 -14.99 48.95
C SER A 51 44.35 -14.90 47.58
N ASP A 52 43.41 -13.97 47.45
CA ASP A 52 42.57 -13.82 46.26
C ASP A 52 43.28 -13.03 45.16
N GLY A 53 44.36 -12.31 45.50
CA GLY A 53 45.17 -11.52 44.56
C GLY A 53 44.43 -10.34 43.95
N SER A 54 43.28 -9.96 44.50
CA SER A 54 42.52 -8.79 44.05
C SER A 54 42.98 -7.56 44.81
N HIS A 55 44.01 -6.88 44.30
CA HIS A 55 44.32 -5.52 44.72
C HIS A 55 43.09 -4.64 44.43
N THR A 56 42.61 -3.88 45.42
CA THR A 56 41.40 -3.04 45.38
C THR A 56 41.58 -1.84 44.45
N VAL A 57 41.62 -2.07 43.14
CA VAL A 57 41.64 -1.01 42.13
C VAL A 57 40.20 -0.78 41.66
N TYR A 58 39.68 0.42 41.93
CA TYR A 58 38.38 0.91 41.47
C TYR A 58 38.09 0.52 40.02
N LYS A 59 37.24 -0.50 39.79
CA LYS A 59 36.82 -0.88 38.44
C LYS A 59 35.67 0.02 37.98
N LYS A 60 35.96 0.97 37.08
CA LYS A 60 34.92 1.74 36.37
C LYS A 60 33.97 0.77 35.62
N PRO A 61 32.64 1.01 35.61
CA PRO A 61 31.71 0.16 34.87
C PRO A 61 32.02 0.26 33.37
N ASN A 62 32.38 -0.88 32.78
CA ASN A 62 32.63 -1.00 31.35
C ASN A 62 31.32 -0.72 30.61
N VAL A 63 31.16 0.49 30.07
CA VAL A 63 30.12 0.77 29.08
C VAL A 63 30.46 -0.08 27.86
N GLU A 64 29.85 -1.27 27.80
CA GLU A 64 30.03 -2.20 26.69
C GLU A 64 29.83 -1.43 25.38
N LYS A 65 30.94 -1.19 24.68
CA LYS A 65 30.93 -0.60 23.34
C LYS A 65 30.02 -1.49 22.50
N LYS A 66 28.87 -0.94 22.06
CA LYS A 66 27.91 -1.66 21.22
C LYS A 66 28.68 -2.22 20.02
N GLY A 67 28.90 -3.53 20.01
CA GLY A 67 29.69 -4.21 19.00
C GLY A 67 29.12 -3.92 17.61
N GLY A 68 29.91 -3.23 16.79
CA GLY A 68 29.66 -3.16 15.36
C GLY A 68 29.95 -4.51 14.70
N ARG A 69 29.51 -4.67 13.45
CA ARG A 69 29.90 -5.83 12.65
C ARG A 69 31.42 -5.85 12.51
N ALA A 70 32.06 -7.01 12.67
CA ALA A 70 33.50 -7.16 12.47
C ALA A 70 33.95 -6.81 11.02
N ASN A 71 33.05 -6.95 10.04
CA ASN A 71 33.23 -6.49 8.65
C ASN A 71 31.85 -6.10 8.07
N LYS A 72 31.80 -5.17 7.13
CA LYS A 72 30.58 -4.67 6.47
C LYS A 72 29.79 -5.78 5.76
N ASN A 73 30.50 -6.79 5.24
CA ASN A 73 29.91 -7.91 4.50
C ASN A 73 29.62 -9.15 5.38
N ARG A 74 29.79 -9.06 6.70
CA ARG A 74 29.54 -10.17 7.63
C ARG A 74 28.26 -9.90 8.46
N PRO A 75 27.31 -10.84 8.54
CA PRO A 75 26.17 -10.73 9.47
C PRO A 75 26.65 -10.74 10.92
N MET A 76 25.90 -10.10 11.81
CA MET A 76 26.19 -10.07 13.24
C MET A 76 25.18 -10.92 13.99
N GLU A 77 25.69 -11.84 14.80
CA GLU A 77 24.87 -12.63 15.72
C GLU A 77 24.43 -11.74 16.89
N ILE A 78 23.13 -11.76 17.20
CA ILE A 78 22.53 -11.03 18.33
C ILE A 78 21.82 -12.03 19.22
N SER A 79 21.89 -11.81 20.54
CA SER A 79 21.16 -12.64 21.50
C SER A 79 19.65 -12.45 21.32
N SER A 80 18.90 -13.55 21.32
CA SER A 80 17.43 -13.56 21.29
C SER A 80 16.79 -12.86 22.49
N LYS A 81 17.54 -12.65 23.58
CA LYS A 81 17.09 -11.92 24.77
C LYS A 81 17.05 -10.40 24.58
N LYS A 82 17.67 -9.88 23.50
CA LYS A 82 17.64 -8.44 23.21
C LYS A 82 16.31 -8.10 22.53
N PRO A 83 15.45 -7.25 23.13
CA PRO A 83 14.18 -6.89 22.53
C PRO A 83 14.41 -6.06 21.24
N VAL A 84 13.56 -6.26 20.25
CA VAL A 84 13.58 -5.46 19.01
C VAL A 84 13.15 -4.03 19.34
N GLY A 85 13.81 -3.04 18.72
CA GLY A 85 13.43 -1.63 18.86
C GLY A 85 12.04 -1.33 18.27
N ARG A 86 11.53 -0.12 18.51
CA ARG A 86 10.25 0.31 17.93
C ARG A 86 10.33 0.32 16.40
N PHE A 87 9.28 -0.15 15.73
CA PHE A 87 9.14 0.02 14.30
C PHE A 87 9.05 1.51 13.98
N ARG A 88 9.85 1.98 13.01
CA ARG A 88 9.78 3.37 12.55
C ARG A 88 8.51 3.54 11.72
N GLU A 89 7.73 4.57 12.01
CA GLU A 89 6.57 4.92 11.20
C GLU A 89 7.06 5.42 9.83
N VAL A 90 6.85 4.60 8.80
CA VAL A 90 7.13 4.97 7.42
C VAL A 90 5.93 5.77 6.91
N ILE A 91 6.04 7.10 6.94
CA ILE A 91 5.06 7.99 6.29
C ILE A 91 5.15 7.74 4.79
N GLN A 92 4.16 7.03 4.24
CA GLN A 92 4.10 6.78 2.81
C GLN A 92 3.77 8.09 2.08
N VAL A 93 4.81 8.76 1.58
CA VAL A 93 4.63 9.91 0.70
C VAL A 93 3.88 9.46 -0.56
N PRO A 94 2.80 10.14 -0.97
CA PRO A 94 2.11 9.81 -2.21
C PRO A 94 3.10 9.90 -3.37
N LYS A 95 3.39 8.75 -3.98
CA LYS A 95 4.34 8.65 -5.08
C LYS A 95 3.76 9.38 -6.29
N ARG A 96 4.53 10.32 -6.86
CA ARG A 96 4.18 10.95 -8.13
C ARG A 96 4.34 9.90 -9.24
N VAL A 97 3.22 9.43 -9.76
CA VAL A 97 3.18 8.52 -10.91
C VAL A 97 2.98 9.39 -12.14
N ALA A 98 3.93 9.34 -13.08
CA ALA A 98 3.74 9.94 -14.40
C ALA A 98 2.59 9.19 -15.09
N ARG A 99 1.44 9.85 -15.23
CA ARG A 99 0.27 9.32 -15.92
C ARG A 99 0.14 9.99 -17.27
N ASP A 100 -0.31 9.23 -18.25
CA ASP A 100 -0.64 9.76 -19.56
C ASP A 100 -1.88 10.66 -19.41
N PRO A 101 -1.82 11.94 -19.83
CA PRO A 101 -2.89 12.91 -19.64
C PRO A 101 -4.21 12.46 -20.29
N ARG A 102 -4.15 11.63 -21.34
CA ARG A 102 -5.36 11.08 -21.99
C ARG A 102 -6.18 10.19 -21.06
N PHE A 103 -5.52 9.55 -20.09
CA PHE A 103 -6.12 8.61 -19.16
C PHE A 103 -6.21 9.18 -17.74
N GLU A 104 -5.98 10.48 -17.56
CA GLU A 104 -6.13 11.13 -16.28
C GLU A 104 -7.61 11.38 -15.95
N SER A 105 -7.98 11.33 -14.67
CA SER A 105 -9.35 11.63 -14.23
C SER A 105 -9.79 13.07 -14.53
N LEU A 106 -8.83 13.95 -14.81
CA LEU A 106 -9.05 15.34 -15.22
C LEU A 106 -9.32 15.47 -16.73
N CYS A 107 -9.11 14.42 -17.52
CA CYS A 107 -9.52 14.37 -18.91
C CYS A 107 -11.06 14.50 -18.96
N GLY A 108 -11.56 15.43 -19.78
CA GLY A 108 -12.96 15.86 -19.77
C GLY A 108 -14.00 14.75 -19.99
N LYS A 109 -15.28 15.08 -19.82
CA LYS A 109 -16.38 14.13 -20.04
C LYS A 109 -16.57 13.85 -21.55
N LEU A 110 -16.92 12.62 -21.89
CA LEU A 110 -17.21 12.22 -23.27
C LEU A 110 -18.61 12.69 -23.68
N ASP A 111 -18.68 13.52 -24.72
CA ASP A 111 -19.94 13.87 -25.38
C ASP A 111 -20.33 12.81 -26.43
N PRO A 112 -21.34 11.97 -26.17
CA PRO A 112 -21.65 10.83 -27.01
C PRO A 112 -22.16 11.25 -28.40
N ASP A 113 -22.85 12.37 -28.50
CA ASP A 113 -23.42 12.82 -29.77
C ASP A 113 -22.35 13.40 -30.69
N TRP A 114 -21.46 14.25 -30.17
CA TRP A 114 -20.30 14.74 -30.92
C TRP A 114 -19.41 13.59 -31.41
N PHE A 115 -19.13 12.63 -30.52
CA PHE A 115 -18.37 11.44 -30.87
C PHE A 115 -19.03 10.65 -32.02
N LYS A 116 -20.35 10.43 -31.96
CA LYS A 116 -21.08 9.76 -33.05
C LYS A 116 -20.96 10.50 -34.38
N ARG A 117 -21.00 11.84 -34.39
CA ARG A 117 -20.90 12.61 -35.63
C ARG A 117 -19.50 12.55 -36.22
N LYS A 118 -18.49 12.74 -35.37
CA LYS A 118 -17.09 12.74 -35.81
C LYS A 118 -16.64 11.37 -36.34
N TYR A 119 -17.14 10.29 -35.75
CA TYR A 119 -16.77 8.92 -36.10
C TYR A 119 -17.89 8.15 -36.82
N ASN A 120 -18.80 8.85 -37.49
CA ASN A 120 -19.92 8.23 -38.20
C ASN A 120 -19.46 7.34 -39.37
N PHE A 121 -18.38 7.76 -40.05
CA PHE A 121 -17.80 7.06 -41.19
C PHE A 121 -17.39 5.61 -40.89
N ILE A 122 -17.05 5.31 -39.63
CA ILE A 122 -16.72 3.95 -39.20
C ILE A 122 -17.92 3.03 -39.41
N TYR A 123 -19.11 3.51 -39.05
CA TYR A 123 -20.33 2.72 -39.12
C TYR A 123 -20.95 2.70 -40.52
N GLU A 124 -20.85 3.81 -41.24
CA GLU A 124 -21.44 3.94 -42.58
C GLU A 124 -20.59 3.30 -43.67
N ASN A 125 -19.26 3.41 -43.58
CA ASN A 125 -18.37 3.06 -44.68
C ASN A 125 -17.37 1.95 -44.30
N GLU A 126 -16.61 2.10 -43.22
CA GLU A 126 -15.48 1.20 -42.93
C GLU A 126 -15.92 -0.19 -42.49
N LEU A 127 -16.82 -0.30 -41.50
CA LEU A 127 -17.31 -1.59 -41.02
C LEU A 127 -18.04 -2.43 -42.10
N PRO A 128 -18.92 -1.87 -42.95
CA PRO A 128 -19.52 -2.64 -44.03
C PRO A 128 -18.47 -3.08 -45.07
N ALA A 129 -17.51 -2.21 -45.43
CA ALA A 129 -16.42 -2.56 -46.33
C ALA A 129 -15.56 -3.71 -45.77
N GLU A 130 -15.10 -3.60 -44.52
CA GLU A 130 -14.31 -4.65 -43.84
C GLU A 130 -15.09 -5.98 -43.80
N LYS A 131 -16.39 -5.92 -43.51
CA LYS A 131 -17.25 -7.11 -43.50
C LYS A 131 -17.35 -7.78 -44.87
N GLU A 132 -17.42 -7.00 -45.95
CA GLU A 132 -17.46 -7.55 -47.31
C GLU A 132 -16.12 -8.16 -47.72
N GLU A 133 -15.01 -7.52 -47.35
CA GLU A 133 -13.66 -8.06 -47.56
C GLU A 133 -13.47 -9.39 -46.82
N LEU A 134 -13.87 -9.46 -45.56
CA LEU A 134 -13.81 -10.70 -44.77
C LEU A 134 -14.71 -11.81 -45.34
N LYS A 135 -15.86 -11.46 -45.92
CA LYS A 135 -16.69 -12.45 -46.64
C LYS A 135 -16.01 -12.94 -47.91
N LYS A 136 -15.25 -12.08 -48.60
CA LYS A 136 -14.48 -12.47 -49.79
C LYS A 136 -13.30 -13.38 -49.40
N THR A 137 -12.60 -13.09 -48.30
CA THR A 137 -11.52 -13.96 -47.81
C THR A 137 -12.06 -15.31 -47.34
N LEU A 138 -13.20 -15.34 -46.63
CA LEU A 138 -13.86 -16.57 -46.20
C LEU A 138 -14.19 -17.53 -47.35
N LYS A 139 -14.58 -16.98 -48.51
CA LYS A 139 -14.88 -17.78 -49.72
C LYS A 139 -13.62 -18.33 -50.40
N LYS A 140 -12.45 -17.73 -50.15
CA LYS A 140 -11.18 -18.07 -50.80
C LYS A 140 -10.32 -19.00 -49.94
N SER A 141 -10.39 -18.86 -48.61
CA SER A 141 -9.65 -19.67 -47.65
C SER A 141 -10.24 -21.06 -47.52
N ASN A 142 -9.39 -22.09 -47.49
CA ASN A 142 -9.79 -23.47 -47.20
C ASN A 142 -9.31 -23.95 -45.82
N ASP A 143 -8.37 -23.22 -45.20
CA ASP A 143 -7.80 -23.60 -43.90
C ASP A 143 -8.81 -23.40 -42.77
N PRO A 144 -9.08 -24.42 -41.92
CA PRO A 144 -10.13 -24.35 -40.92
C PRO A 144 -9.85 -23.29 -39.84
N GLU A 145 -8.60 -23.14 -39.40
CA GLU A 145 -8.20 -22.15 -38.39
C GLU A 145 -8.43 -20.71 -38.88
N VAL A 146 -7.98 -20.40 -40.09
CA VAL A 146 -8.15 -19.09 -40.72
C VAL A 146 -9.63 -18.78 -40.95
N ILE A 147 -10.41 -19.77 -41.37
CA ILE A 147 -11.86 -19.65 -41.54
C ILE A 147 -12.53 -19.23 -40.21
N ASP A 148 -12.13 -19.84 -39.10
CA ASP A 148 -12.70 -19.55 -37.79
C ASP A 148 -12.28 -18.18 -37.25
N GLU A 149 -11.03 -17.75 -37.49
CA GLU A 149 -10.59 -16.38 -37.21
C GLU A 149 -11.42 -15.34 -37.99
N ILE A 150 -11.64 -15.57 -39.29
CA ILE A 150 -12.44 -14.68 -40.14
C ILE A 150 -13.89 -14.62 -39.65
N LYS A 151 -14.50 -15.75 -39.30
CA LYS A 151 -15.85 -15.79 -38.71
C LYS A 151 -15.91 -15.02 -37.38
N ASN A 152 -14.91 -15.20 -36.52
CA ASN A 152 -14.81 -14.49 -35.24
C ASN A 152 -14.74 -12.97 -35.47
N ARG A 153 -13.94 -12.53 -36.45
CA ARG A 153 -13.84 -11.11 -36.82
C ARG A 153 -15.17 -10.56 -37.32
N ILE A 154 -15.86 -11.27 -38.22
CA ILE A 154 -17.19 -10.87 -38.70
C ILE A 154 -18.20 -10.77 -37.54
N SER A 155 -18.17 -11.72 -36.60
CA SER A 155 -19.02 -11.71 -35.39
C SER A 155 -18.77 -10.47 -34.52
N LEU A 156 -17.52 -10.07 -34.33
CA LEU A 156 -17.16 -8.85 -33.61
C LEU A 156 -17.73 -7.60 -34.27
N ILE A 157 -17.61 -7.48 -35.59
CA ILE A 157 -18.15 -6.35 -36.37
C ILE A 157 -19.68 -6.26 -36.22
N LEU A 158 -20.39 -7.40 -36.33
CA LEU A 158 -21.84 -7.45 -36.13
C LEU A 158 -22.24 -7.02 -34.71
N LYS A 159 -21.50 -7.47 -33.69
CA LYS A 159 -21.74 -7.12 -32.29
C LYS A 159 -21.54 -5.62 -32.04
N LEU A 160 -20.56 -4.99 -32.69
CA LEU A 160 -20.32 -3.55 -32.60
C LEU A 160 -21.48 -2.75 -33.22
N GLY A 161 -21.97 -3.15 -34.40
CA GLY A 161 -23.13 -2.54 -35.05
C GLY A 161 -24.40 -2.60 -34.18
N SER A 162 -24.75 -3.78 -33.67
CA SER A 162 -25.97 -3.98 -32.86
C SER A 162 -25.96 -3.17 -31.56
N LYS A 163 -24.80 -3.07 -30.89
CA LYS A 163 -24.67 -2.29 -29.64
C LYS A 163 -24.93 -0.79 -29.84
N ASN A 164 -24.63 -0.24 -31.01
CA ASN A 164 -24.93 1.17 -31.31
C ASN A 164 -26.42 1.38 -31.56
N LEU A 165 -27.07 0.47 -32.27
CA LEU A 165 -28.51 0.52 -32.52
C LEU A 165 -29.33 0.42 -31.21
N LEU A 166 -28.97 -0.52 -30.33
CA LEU A 166 -29.62 -0.72 -29.02
C LEU A 166 -29.44 0.46 -28.05
N ARG A 167 -28.33 1.20 -28.15
CA ARG A 167 -28.10 2.39 -27.32
C ARG A 167 -28.96 3.57 -27.78
N ASN A 168 -29.15 3.76 -29.09
CA ASN A 168 -30.02 4.82 -29.60
C ASN A 168 -31.49 4.61 -29.20
N THR A 169 -32.00 3.36 -29.21
CA THR A 169 -33.40 3.08 -28.85
C THR A 169 -33.69 3.23 -27.35
N ARG A 170 -32.69 2.97 -26.48
CA ARG A 170 -32.84 3.18 -25.03
C ARG A 170 -32.90 4.66 -24.69
N ASN A 171 -32.06 5.49 -25.34
CA ASN A 171 -32.09 6.94 -25.13
C ASN A 171 -33.42 7.56 -25.61
N SER A 172 -33.98 7.10 -26.74
CA SER A 172 -35.27 7.64 -27.22
C SER A 172 -36.45 7.28 -26.31
N ARG A 173 -36.46 6.06 -25.73
CA ARG A 173 -37.49 5.65 -24.76
C ARG A 173 -37.44 6.47 -23.47
N HIS A 174 -36.25 6.80 -23.00
CA HIS A 174 -36.08 7.59 -21.78
C HIS A 174 -36.50 9.05 -21.96
N LEU A 175 -36.33 9.62 -23.16
CA LEU A 175 -36.82 10.96 -23.52
C LEU A 175 -38.34 11.00 -23.75
N ALA A 176 -38.91 9.91 -24.28
CA ALA A 176 -40.36 9.78 -24.43
C ALA A 176 -41.08 9.65 -23.07
N SER A 177 -40.45 9.01 -22.07
CA SER A 177 -41.03 8.86 -20.73
C SER A 177 -40.85 10.07 -19.80
N SER A 178 -40.00 11.04 -20.17
CA SER A 178 -39.78 12.28 -19.39
C SER A 178 -40.59 13.48 -19.88
N SER A 179 -41.44 13.31 -20.91
CA SER A 179 -42.33 14.36 -21.41
C SER A 179 -43.59 14.47 -20.53
N PRO A 180 -43.88 15.61 -19.86
CA PRO A 180 -45.09 15.75 -19.06
C PRO A 180 -46.31 15.89 -19.97
N LEU A 181 -47.26 14.96 -19.85
CA LEU A 181 -48.57 15.05 -20.49
C LEU A 181 -49.34 16.28 -19.96
N LEU A 182 -49.48 17.29 -20.80
CA LEU A 182 -50.44 18.38 -20.60
C LEU A 182 -51.86 17.79 -20.61
N LYS A 183 -52.44 17.61 -19.43
CA LYS A 183 -53.88 17.29 -19.27
C LYS A 183 -54.70 18.45 -19.83
N LYS A 184 -55.42 18.19 -20.92
CA LYS A 184 -56.57 19.00 -21.33
C LYS A 184 -57.69 18.77 -20.32
N GLU A 185 -58.00 19.78 -19.52
CA GLU A 185 -59.19 19.83 -18.68
C GLU A 185 -60.39 20.21 -19.56
N GLU A 186 -61.12 19.23 -20.09
CA GLU A 186 -62.40 19.47 -20.77
C GLU A 186 -63.56 19.07 -19.84
N GLY A 187 -64.33 20.08 -19.42
CA GLY A 187 -65.79 20.04 -19.33
C GLY A 187 -66.44 19.34 -18.13
N ARG A 188 -66.94 20.12 -17.16
CA ARG A 188 -68.10 19.77 -16.34
C ARG A 188 -69.02 20.97 -16.12
N THR A 189 -70.09 21.06 -16.90
CA THR A 189 -71.30 21.80 -16.54
C THR A 189 -72.50 20.86 -16.69
N LEU A 190 -72.96 20.30 -15.56
CA LEU A 190 -74.24 19.60 -15.48
C LEU A 190 -75.21 20.53 -14.75
N GLN A 191 -76.14 21.12 -15.51
CA GLN A 191 -77.30 21.81 -14.96
C GLN A 191 -78.27 20.76 -14.41
N LYS A 192 -78.54 20.81 -13.10
CA LYS A 192 -79.61 20.04 -12.46
C LYS A 192 -80.83 20.94 -12.37
N THR A 193 -81.79 20.74 -13.26
CA THR A 193 -83.14 21.28 -13.11
C THR A 193 -83.86 20.45 -12.05
N THR A 194 -84.37 21.11 -11.02
CA THR A 194 -85.33 20.52 -10.09
C THR A 194 -86.66 21.22 -10.32
N ASN A 195 -87.68 20.42 -10.62
CA ASN A 195 -89.06 20.88 -10.70
C ASN A 195 -89.59 21.07 -9.28
N SER A 196 -89.98 22.30 -8.94
CA SER A 196 -90.80 22.61 -7.77
C SER A 196 -92.08 23.30 -8.22
N CYS A 197 -93.20 22.64 -7.99
CA CYS A 197 -94.54 23.13 -8.26
C CYS A 197 -94.98 24.16 -7.20
N LEU A 198 -96.09 24.88 -7.52
CA LEU A 198 -96.96 25.68 -6.63
C LEU A 198 -96.45 27.13 -6.41
N THR A 199 -97.21 28.23 -6.51
CA THR A 199 -98.67 28.46 -6.50
C THR A 199 -98.95 29.92 -6.93
N ALA A 200 -100.20 30.17 -7.30
CA ALA A 200 -100.80 31.41 -7.77
C ALA A 200 -100.63 32.66 -6.87
N ALA A 201 -100.57 33.84 -7.50
CA ALA A 201 -101.48 34.98 -7.27
C ALA A 201 -101.19 36.12 -8.28
N PRO A 202 -102.22 36.73 -8.90
CA PRO A 202 -102.09 37.97 -9.68
C PRO A 202 -102.45 39.19 -8.81
N ASN A 203 -101.83 40.35 -9.06
CA ASN A 203 -102.47 41.66 -9.24
C ASN A 203 -101.57 42.88 -8.95
N SER A 204 -101.96 43.98 -9.64
CA SER A 204 -101.71 45.42 -9.42
C SER A 204 -100.28 45.94 -9.55
N SER A 205 -99.91 46.70 -10.59
CA SER A 205 -100.30 48.09 -10.93
C SER A 205 -99.79 49.13 -9.93
N GLU A 206 -98.72 49.84 -10.28
CA GLU A 206 -98.66 51.31 -10.52
C GLU A 206 -97.24 51.69 -10.99
#